data_AF-C0GGV6-F1
#
_entry.id   AF-C0GGV6-F1
#
_cell.length_a   1.000
_cell.length_b   1.000
_cell.length_c   1.000
_cell.angle_alpha   90.00
_cell.angle_beta   90.00
_cell.angle_gamma   90.00
#
_symmetry.space_group_name_H-M   'P 1'
#
loop_
_entity.id
_entity.type
_entity.pdbx_description
1 polymer ?
#
loop_
_entity_poly.entity_id
_entity_poly.type
_entity_poly.pdbx_seq_one_letter_code
_entity_poly.pdbx_strand_id
1 'polypeptide(L)'
;MLKKSLLLLLCLALIAFVAVGCGNNDNVADNGNNNNNDANDNDNGDEVVELTYVGSDRCAACHGDEHAGWKDTQHPYMIMDADEILPEAVAALEAAIANGDEDLLRIGADGEVLTSVDQIDLVNGGFFKQRFVFRTDEGHRFLTSQFNVPSGELSPYGAGSLWEDNCIGCHSTGFDLELSQSLVRSDPNYRLEDNFAEPGVGCEACHGPGSAHIADVTNPELIVNPADFTIEEQLHFCGSCHARASGSLEVPGRNDPIGFEIGDDIFDYTKVLSPGTNQNVWLGESGRYYDSEEDGNWRFFEDGGSRSHRMQFNDLIQGPHWGVVSCTDCHDVHAAGQVHTSTGAPSTLRWAFEDTCNACHEDGQYDPEEYMPVRASSSNTPDQRNHTFLPGGVGDPDPNVPEQN
;
A
#
# COMPACT_ATOMS: atom_id res chain seq x y z
N MET A 1 -40.43 11.09 77.66
CA MET A 1 -41.14 12.38 77.82
C MET A 1 -41.47 12.93 76.43
N LEU A 2 -42.46 13.81 76.34
CA LEU A 2 -43.10 14.46 75.16
C LEU A 2 -42.14 14.87 74.01
N LYS A 3 -42.53 15.01 72.72
CA LYS A 3 -43.84 15.30 72.03
C LYS A 3 -43.92 14.49 70.71
N LYS A 4 -45.05 13.96 70.19
CA LYS A 4 -46.18 14.62 69.46
C LYS A 4 -45.68 15.65 68.42
N SER A 5 -45.62 15.39 67.11
CA SER A 5 -46.72 15.41 66.09
C SER A 5 -46.06 15.52 64.68
N LEU A 6 -46.66 15.44 63.48
CA LEU A 6 -47.90 14.90 62.86
C LEU A 6 -47.85 15.37 61.35
N LEU A 7 -48.08 14.59 60.27
CA LEU A 7 -49.39 14.28 59.64
C LEU A 7 -49.17 13.50 58.28
N LEU A 8 -49.91 12.40 58.08
CA LEU A 8 -50.54 11.79 56.85
C LEU A 8 -49.90 11.71 55.43
N LEU A 9 -49.99 10.48 54.88
CA LEU A 9 -50.40 10.03 53.51
C LEU A 9 -49.52 10.42 52.28
N LEU A 10 -49.38 9.57 51.23
CA LEU A 10 -50.26 8.51 50.70
C LEU A 10 -49.55 7.17 50.35
N CYS A 11 -50.36 6.13 50.12
CA CYS A 11 -50.02 4.76 49.69
C CYS A 11 -49.36 4.70 48.29
N LEU A 12 -48.58 3.67 47.89
CA LEU A 12 -49.05 2.30 47.57
C LEU A 12 -47.89 1.32 47.22
N ALA A 13 -48.22 0.01 47.29
CA ALA A 13 -47.61 -1.14 46.60
C ALA A 13 -46.13 -1.56 46.86
N LEU A 14 -45.99 -2.69 47.57
CA LEU A 14 -44.89 -3.66 47.36
C LEU A 14 -45.10 -4.37 46.00
N ILE A 15 -44.09 -4.39 45.13
CA ILE A 15 -43.85 -5.48 44.16
C ILE A 15 -42.34 -5.68 44.02
N ALA A 16 -41.84 -6.88 44.28
CA ALA A 16 -40.51 -7.30 43.83
C ALA A 16 -40.61 -7.75 42.37
N PHE A 17 -39.80 -7.18 41.47
CA PHE A 17 -39.80 -7.56 40.06
C PHE A 17 -38.58 -8.44 39.73
N VAL A 18 -38.86 -9.60 39.16
CA VAL A 18 -37.91 -10.50 38.48
C VAL A 18 -38.37 -10.60 37.02
N ALA A 19 -37.42 -10.88 36.12
CA ALA A 19 -37.57 -10.99 34.66
C ALA A 19 -37.68 -9.62 33.94
N VAL A 20 -37.31 -9.51 32.65
CA VAL A 20 -37.11 -10.53 31.60
C VAL A 20 -35.82 -10.24 30.81
N GLY A 21 -35.19 -11.30 30.29
CA GLY A 21 -34.06 -11.23 29.33
C GLY A 21 -33.99 -12.47 28.42
N CYS A 22 -35.12 -12.88 27.83
CA CYS A 22 -35.10 -13.77 26.66
C CYS A 22 -34.82 -12.90 25.42
N GLY A 23 -34.06 -13.29 24.41
CA GLY A 23 -33.34 -14.54 24.16
C GLY A 23 -33.48 -14.94 22.69
N ASN A 24 -32.38 -15.33 22.05
CA ASN A 24 -32.37 -16.24 20.91
C ASN A 24 -30.93 -16.73 20.64
N ASN A 25 -30.80 -17.99 20.24
CA ASN A 25 -29.61 -18.47 19.55
C ASN A 25 -29.47 -17.74 18.21
N ASP A 26 -28.24 -17.60 17.72
CA ASP A 26 -27.88 -18.26 16.46
C ASP A 26 -26.39 -18.65 16.50
N ASN A 27 -26.02 -19.63 15.68
CA ASN A 27 -24.79 -20.42 15.87
C ASN A 27 -23.58 -19.68 15.30
N VAL A 28 -22.60 -19.35 16.15
CA VAL A 28 -21.22 -19.17 15.69
C VAL A 28 -20.60 -20.56 15.59
N ALA A 29 -20.31 -20.98 14.37
CA ALA A 29 -19.57 -22.21 14.13
C ALA A 29 -18.09 -21.96 14.43
N ASP A 30 -17.68 -22.35 15.63
CA ASP A 30 -16.28 -22.68 15.93
C ASP A 30 -15.78 -23.69 14.88
N ASN A 31 -14.78 -23.29 14.10
CA ASN A 31 -14.06 -24.15 13.17
C ASN A 31 -12.57 -23.81 13.22
N GLY A 32 -11.95 -24.08 14.36
CA GLY A 32 -10.48 -24.08 14.46
C GLY A 32 -9.86 -25.00 13.41
N ASN A 33 -8.94 -24.45 12.61
CA ASN A 33 -8.07 -25.22 11.73
C ASN A 33 -6.65 -25.23 12.33
N ASN A 34 -5.99 -26.38 12.31
CA ASN A 34 -4.68 -26.55 12.95
C ASN A 34 -3.55 -26.31 11.93
N ASN A 35 -2.76 -25.26 12.12
CA ASN A 35 -1.57 -25.01 11.30
C ASN A 35 -0.33 -25.63 11.98
N ASN A 36 0.20 -26.69 11.37
CA ASN A 36 1.49 -27.28 11.74
C ASN A 36 2.62 -26.63 10.93
N ASN A 37 3.33 -25.67 11.51
CA ASN A 37 4.65 -25.24 11.04
C ASN A 37 5.74 -25.75 12.00
N ASP A 38 6.17 -27.01 11.79
CA ASP A 38 7.28 -27.64 12.52
C ASP A 38 8.64 -27.02 12.11
N ALA A 39 9.04 -25.93 12.76
CA ALA A 39 10.43 -25.43 12.68
C ALA A 39 10.94 -24.56 13.86
N ASN A 40 10.39 -24.66 15.07
CA ASN A 40 11.10 -24.16 16.27
C ASN A 40 10.71 -24.90 17.56
N ASP A 41 11.47 -25.94 17.92
CA ASP A 41 11.25 -26.75 19.13
C ASP A 41 11.76 -26.02 20.39
N ASN A 42 10.96 -25.04 20.83
CA ASN A 42 11.10 -24.36 22.11
C ASN A 42 9.84 -24.65 22.97
N ASP A 43 9.66 -25.91 23.39
CA ASP A 43 8.56 -26.35 24.27
C ASP A 43 8.58 -25.64 25.64
N ASN A 44 7.97 -24.47 25.69
CA ASN A 44 7.25 -23.93 26.83
C ASN A 44 5.80 -23.74 26.37
N GLY A 45 4.86 -24.45 26.98
CA GLY A 45 3.44 -24.41 26.63
C GLY A 45 2.71 -23.12 27.03
N ASP A 46 3.21 -21.97 26.59
CA ASP A 46 2.44 -20.73 26.51
C ASP A 46 1.43 -20.82 25.36
N GLU A 47 0.24 -20.27 25.59
CA GLU A 47 -0.83 -20.19 24.60
C GLU A 47 -0.38 -19.22 23.49
N VAL A 48 -0.21 -19.71 22.26
CA VAL A 48 0.18 -18.87 21.11
C VAL A 48 -0.95 -17.89 20.83
N VAL A 49 -0.77 -16.64 21.27
CA VAL A 49 -1.71 -15.57 21.00
C VAL A 49 -1.56 -15.17 19.54
N GLU A 50 -2.55 -15.53 18.73
CA GLU A 50 -2.65 -15.11 17.34
C GLU A 50 -2.81 -13.58 17.28
N LEU A 51 -1.86 -12.91 16.61
CA LEU A 51 -1.85 -11.46 16.48
C LEU A 51 -2.82 -11.03 15.38
N THR A 52 -3.89 -10.34 15.74
CA THR A 52 -4.86 -9.79 14.79
C THR A 52 -4.60 -8.32 14.48
N TYR A 53 -4.94 -7.92 13.26
CA TYR A 53 -5.05 -6.53 12.84
C TYR A 53 -6.21 -5.83 13.56
N VAL A 54 -6.10 -4.51 13.76
CA VAL A 54 -7.08 -3.69 14.50
C VAL A 54 -7.59 -2.46 13.72
N GLY A 55 -6.91 -2.07 12.63
CA GLY A 55 -7.22 -0.95 11.75
C GLY A 55 -6.72 0.41 12.27
N SER A 56 -6.31 1.29 11.34
CA SER A 56 -5.71 2.60 11.64
C SER A 56 -6.60 3.52 12.48
N ASP A 57 -7.94 3.40 12.34
CA ASP A 57 -8.92 4.12 13.18
C ASP A 57 -8.83 3.74 14.68
N ARG A 58 -8.28 2.57 15.04
CA ARG A 58 -7.97 2.23 16.44
C ARG A 58 -6.71 2.91 16.93
N CYS A 59 -5.67 2.94 16.10
CA CYS A 59 -4.42 3.64 16.38
C CYS A 59 -4.69 5.15 16.64
N ALA A 60 -5.55 5.76 15.83
CA ALA A 60 -5.96 7.16 15.92
C ALA A 60 -6.53 7.59 17.28
N ALA A 61 -7.05 6.66 18.09
CA ALA A 61 -7.58 6.96 19.43
C ALA A 61 -6.49 7.34 20.44
N CYS A 62 -5.23 6.98 20.17
CA CYS A 62 -4.06 7.31 20.99
C CYS A 62 -2.98 8.08 20.21
N HIS A 63 -2.78 7.77 18.94
CA HIS A 63 -1.78 8.35 18.03
C HIS A 63 -2.43 9.31 17.03
N GLY A 64 -3.12 10.32 17.56
CA GLY A 64 -3.94 11.23 16.76
C GLY A 64 -3.15 12.12 15.79
N ASP A 65 -1.94 12.51 16.18
CA ASP A 65 -1.06 13.39 15.39
C ASP A 65 -0.39 12.58 14.26
N GLU A 66 0.15 11.40 14.57
CA GLU A 66 0.78 10.50 13.59
C GLU A 66 -0.23 10.03 12.54
N HIS A 67 -1.44 9.66 12.96
CA HIS A 67 -2.54 9.29 12.07
C HIS A 67 -3.01 10.48 11.20
N ALA A 68 -2.96 11.72 11.70
CA ALA A 68 -3.24 12.89 10.88
C ALA A 68 -2.16 13.10 9.81
N GLY A 69 -0.87 12.93 10.15
CA GLY A 69 0.23 12.98 9.19
C GLY A 69 0.19 11.86 8.16
N TRP A 70 -0.21 10.65 8.57
CA TRP A 70 -0.41 9.53 7.65
C TRP A 70 -1.53 9.82 6.62
N LYS A 71 -2.64 10.43 7.06
CA LYS A 71 -3.74 10.88 6.17
C LYS A 71 -3.36 12.03 5.24
N ASP A 72 -2.33 12.81 5.57
CA ASP A 72 -1.73 13.82 4.68
C ASP A 72 -0.85 13.18 3.56
N THR A 73 -0.51 11.89 3.67
CA THR A 73 0.22 11.14 2.62
C THR A 73 -0.70 10.60 1.52
N GLN A 74 -0.19 9.73 0.64
CA GLN A 74 -1.01 8.99 -0.34
C GLN A 74 -1.20 7.51 0.00
N HIS A 75 -0.56 7.00 1.06
CA HIS A 75 -0.66 5.61 1.50
C HIS A 75 -2.09 5.12 1.80
N PRO A 76 -2.98 5.88 2.48
CA PRO A 76 -4.37 5.45 2.70
C PRO A 76 -5.15 5.26 1.39
N TYR A 77 -4.83 6.05 0.36
CA TYR A 77 -5.69 6.25 -0.82
C TYR A 77 -5.35 5.29 -1.97
N MET A 78 -4.72 4.14 -1.68
CA MET A 78 -4.45 3.09 -2.68
C MET A 78 -5.68 2.24 -2.99
N ILE A 79 -6.67 2.13 -2.08
CA ILE A 79 -7.98 1.54 -2.35
C ILE A 79 -9.03 2.47 -1.75
N MET A 80 -9.98 2.91 -2.56
CA MET A 80 -11.08 3.77 -2.12
C MET A 80 -12.39 3.31 -2.79
N ASP A 81 -13.51 3.65 -2.16
CA ASP A 81 -14.85 3.42 -2.68
C ASP A 81 -15.09 4.21 -3.98
N ALA A 82 -16.05 3.75 -4.81
CA ALA A 82 -16.35 4.36 -6.11
C ALA A 82 -16.92 5.79 -6.04
N ASP A 83 -17.32 6.30 -4.88
CA ASP A 83 -17.71 7.71 -4.71
C ASP A 83 -16.52 8.67 -4.60
N GLU A 84 -15.30 8.16 -4.37
CA GLU A 84 -14.03 8.92 -4.42
C GLU A 84 -13.45 9.02 -5.86
N ILE A 85 -14.22 8.65 -6.88
CA ILE A 85 -13.85 8.91 -8.29
C ILE A 85 -13.95 10.42 -8.56
N LEU A 86 -12.88 11.00 -9.10
CA LEU A 86 -12.81 12.42 -9.41
C LEU A 86 -13.88 12.82 -10.44
N PRO A 87 -14.59 13.95 -10.27
CA PRO A 87 -15.60 14.42 -11.22
C PRO A 87 -15.08 14.55 -12.67
N GLU A 88 -13.81 14.92 -12.82
CA GLU A 88 -13.13 15.00 -14.12
C GLU A 88 -12.91 13.61 -14.74
N ALA A 89 -12.64 12.59 -13.90
CA ALA A 89 -12.52 11.20 -14.33
C ALA A 89 -13.88 10.63 -14.78
N VAL A 90 -14.95 10.92 -14.01
CA VAL A 90 -16.33 10.60 -14.40
C VAL A 90 -16.65 11.22 -15.77
N ALA A 91 -16.42 12.53 -15.94
CA ALA A 91 -16.70 13.22 -17.19
C ALA A 91 -15.90 12.66 -18.39
N ALA A 92 -14.65 12.23 -18.17
CA ALA A 92 -13.83 11.60 -19.20
C ALA A 92 -14.33 10.20 -19.60
N LEU A 93 -14.77 9.39 -18.61
CA LEU A 93 -15.38 8.08 -18.84
C LEU A 93 -16.74 8.21 -19.56
N GLU A 94 -17.62 9.11 -19.12
CA GLU A 94 -18.89 9.39 -19.78
C GLU A 94 -18.70 9.83 -21.24
N ALA A 95 -17.69 10.66 -21.52
CA ALA A 95 -17.35 11.07 -22.88
C ALA A 95 -16.88 9.88 -23.75
N ALA A 96 -16.01 9.03 -23.22
CA ALA A 96 -15.55 7.82 -23.92
C ALA A 96 -16.72 6.85 -24.21
N ILE A 97 -17.63 6.66 -23.24
CA ILE A 97 -18.84 5.83 -23.39
C ILE A 97 -19.75 6.42 -24.49
N ALA A 98 -19.95 7.74 -24.50
CA ALA A 98 -20.77 8.42 -25.51
C ALA A 98 -20.17 8.37 -26.93
N ASN A 99 -18.84 8.32 -27.05
CA ASN A 99 -18.13 8.16 -28.32
C ASN A 99 -18.10 6.71 -28.81
N GLY A 100 -18.17 5.73 -27.91
CA GLY A 100 -17.97 4.32 -28.20
C GLY A 100 -16.48 3.94 -28.29
N ASP A 101 -15.64 4.55 -27.46
CA ASP A 101 -14.18 4.33 -27.43
C ASP A 101 -13.82 3.00 -26.73
N GLU A 102 -14.28 1.86 -27.28
CA GLU A 102 -14.23 0.53 -26.63
C GLU A 102 -12.83 0.14 -26.11
N ASP A 103 -11.76 0.50 -26.81
CA ASP A 103 -10.38 0.17 -26.43
C ASP A 103 -9.96 0.75 -25.07
N LEU A 104 -10.57 1.87 -24.64
CA LEU A 104 -10.35 2.49 -23.33
C LEU A 104 -11.31 1.98 -22.24
N LEU A 105 -12.31 1.19 -22.62
CA LEU A 105 -13.49 0.88 -21.81
C LEU A 105 -13.67 -0.61 -21.52
N ARG A 106 -12.71 -1.47 -21.89
CA ARG A 106 -12.80 -2.92 -21.59
C ARG A 106 -12.46 -3.18 -20.13
N ILE A 107 -13.29 -3.99 -19.49
CA ILE A 107 -13.08 -4.51 -18.14
C ILE A 107 -12.24 -5.79 -18.26
N GLY A 108 -11.00 -5.75 -17.81
CA GLY A 108 -10.00 -6.76 -18.21
C GLY A 108 -9.55 -6.58 -19.66
N ALA A 109 -8.56 -7.38 -20.10
CA ALA A 109 -8.06 -7.30 -21.48
C ALA A 109 -9.09 -7.72 -22.54
N ASP A 110 -9.87 -8.76 -22.24
CA ASP A 110 -10.79 -9.43 -23.19
C ASP A 110 -12.26 -9.40 -22.76
N GLY A 111 -12.59 -8.68 -21.68
CA GLY A 111 -13.93 -8.68 -21.08
C GLY A 111 -14.92 -7.69 -21.67
N GLU A 112 -15.98 -7.42 -20.91
CA GLU A 112 -17.09 -6.56 -21.30
C GLU A 112 -16.67 -5.09 -21.43
N VAL A 113 -17.43 -4.33 -22.24
CA VAL A 113 -17.23 -2.88 -22.39
C VAL A 113 -18.08 -2.15 -21.35
N LEU A 114 -17.48 -1.18 -20.66
CA LEU A 114 -18.14 -0.30 -19.69
C LEU A 114 -19.31 0.46 -20.34
N THR A 115 -20.48 0.43 -19.68
CA THR A 115 -21.70 1.10 -20.16
C THR A 115 -22.24 2.18 -19.22
N SER A 116 -21.92 2.10 -17.92
CA SER A 116 -22.11 3.19 -16.95
C SER A 116 -20.94 3.25 -15.98
N VAL A 117 -20.57 4.45 -15.54
CA VAL A 117 -19.61 4.66 -14.44
C VAL A 117 -20.09 4.02 -13.13
N ASP A 118 -21.41 3.85 -12.95
CA ASP A 118 -22.00 3.14 -11.79
C ASP A 118 -21.64 1.64 -11.72
N GLN A 119 -20.97 1.09 -12.73
CA GLN A 119 -20.45 -0.28 -12.70
C GLN A 119 -19.08 -0.37 -11.98
N ILE A 120 -18.42 0.75 -11.72
CA ILE A 120 -17.14 0.79 -11.00
C ILE A 120 -17.41 0.45 -9.54
N ASP A 121 -16.64 -0.50 -9.02
CA ASP A 121 -16.78 -1.02 -7.66
C ASP A 121 -15.85 -0.26 -6.70
N LEU A 122 -14.59 -0.06 -7.13
CA LEU A 122 -13.54 0.59 -6.37
C LEU A 122 -12.65 1.45 -7.27
N VAL A 123 -11.89 2.37 -6.67
CA VAL A 123 -10.87 3.18 -7.36
C VAL A 123 -9.50 3.06 -6.68
N ASN A 124 -8.45 2.91 -7.50
CA ASN A 124 -7.05 2.82 -7.06
C ASN A 124 -6.32 4.15 -7.35
N GLY A 125 -5.86 4.81 -6.29
CA GLY A 125 -5.15 6.09 -6.34
C GLY A 125 -6.07 7.31 -6.46
N GLY A 126 -5.51 8.50 -6.19
CA GLY A 126 -6.22 9.77 -6.28
C GLY A 126 -5.37 10.92 -6.84
N PHE A 127 -4.13 11.10 -6.38
CA PHE A 127 -3.35 12.33 -6.71
C PHE A 127 -2.79 12.39 -8.14
N PHE A 128 -2.05 11.37 -8.59
CA PHE A 128 -1.42 11.37 -9.92
C PHE A 128 -2.32 10.79 -11.01
N LYS A 129 -3.13 9.81 -10.63
CA LYS A 129 -3.97 9.00 -11.51
C LYS A 129 -5.01 8.23 -10.71
N GLN A 130 -6.10 7.90 -11.38
CA GLN A 130 -7.10 6.95 -10.90
C GLN A 130 -7.19 5.76 -11.85
N ARG A 131 -7.33 4.56 -11.27
CA ARG A 131 -7.62 3.31 -12.00
C ARG A 131 -8.91 2.73 -11.47
N PHE A 132 -9.78 2.35 -12.40
CA PHE A 132 -11.13 1.89 -12.10
C PHE A 132 -11.15 0.37 -12.01
N VAL A 133 -11.78 -0.13 -10.96
CA VAL A 133 -11.81 -1.54 -10.60
C VAL A 133 -13.25 -2.03 -10.65
N PHE A 134 -13.40 -3.22 -11.20
CA PHE A 134 -14.68 -3.86 -11.45
C PHE A 134 -14.66 -5.26 -10.90
N ARG A 135 -15.73 -5.63 -10.23
CA ARG A 135 -15.98 -7.00 -9.85
C ARG A 135 -16.44 -7.84 -11.04
N THR A 136 -15.90 -9.06 -11.15
CA THR A 136 -16.26 -10.06 -12.16
C THR A 136 -16.39 -11.43 -11.51
N ASP A 137 -16.93 -12.43 -12.21
CA ASP A 137 -17.03 -13.82 -11.72
C ASP A 137 -15.66 -14.45 -11.37
N GLU A 138 -14.56 -13.88 -11.86
CA GLU A 138 -13.17 -14.34 -11.64
C GLU A 138 -12.47 -13.63 -10.46
N GLY A 139 -13.08 -12.57 -9.90
CA GLY A 139 -12.44 -11.61 -9.00
C GLY A 139 -12.44 -10.19 -9.57
N HIS A 140 -11.57 -9.32 -9.06
CA HIS A 140 -11.57 -7.90 -9.41
C HIS A 140 -10.58 -7.60 -10.55
N ARG A 141 -11.05 -6.89 -11.58
CA ARG A 141 -10.28 -6.53 -12.78
C ARG A 141 -10.27 -5.01 -12.97
N PHE A 142 -9.20 -4.51 -13.59
CA PHE A 142 -9.08 -3.10 -13.96
C PHE A 142 -9.76 -2.79 -15.31
N LEU A 143 -10.06 -1.51 -15.56
CA LEU A 143 -10.34 -1.00 -16.91
C LEU A 143 -9.06 -1.00 -17.77
N THR A 144 -9.20 -1.11 -19.10
CA THR A 144 -8.11 -0.89 -20.07
C THR A 144 -7.66 0.58 -20.18
N SER A 145 -8.15 1.47 -19.32
CA SER A 145 -7.63 2.82 -19.17
C SER A 145 -7.45 3.25 -17.71
N GLN A 146 -6.57 4.23 -17.53
CA GLN A 146 -6.41 5.00 -16.30
C GLN A 146 -6.62 6.48 -16.62
N PHE A 147 -7.20 7.24 -15.69
CA PHE A 147 -7.29 8.70 -15.77
C PHE A 147 -6.01 9.32 -15.21
N ASN A 148 -5.34 10.19 -15.97
CA ASN A 148 -4.18 10.94 -15.50
C ASN A 148 -4.62 12.33 -15.03
N VAL A 149 -4.47 12.61 -13.74
CA VAL A 149 -4.93 13.88 -13.13
C VAL A 149 -4.22 15.11 -13.72
N PRO A 150 -2.88 15.11 -13.98
CA PRO A 150 -2.20 16.29 -14.53
C PRO A 150 -2.66 16.72 -15.93
N SER A 151 -3.09 15.78 -16.78
CA SER A 151 -3.59 16.09 -18.12
C SER A 151 -5.11 16.16 -18.22
N GLY A 152 -5.85 15.56 -17.28
CA GLY A 152 -7.31 15.45 -17.35
C GLY A 152 -7.79 14.47 -18.42
N GLU A 153 -6.99 13.47 -18.78
CA GLU A 153 -7.24 12.56 -19.91
C GLU A 153 -7.19 11.09 -19.48
N LEU A 154 -8.01 10.26 -20.13
CA LEU A 154 -7.85 8.80 -20.11
C LEU A 154 -6.64 8.40 -20.96
N SER A 155 -5.94 7.36 -20.52
CA SER A 155 -4.81 6.76 -21.23
C SER A 155 -4.84 5.23 -21.10
N PRO A 156 -4.32 4.46 -22.07
CA PRO A 156 -4.32 3.00 -22.00
C PRO A 156 -3.61 2.45 -20.76
N TYR A 157 -4.19 1.41 -20.16
CA TYR A 157 -3.67 0.72 -18.98
C TYR A 157 -3.76 -0.81 -19.15
N GLY A 158 -2.81 -1.52 -18.53
CA GLY A 158 -2.70 -2.98 -18.61
C GLY A 158 -3.70 -3.69 -17.70
N ALA A 159 -4.90 -3.98 -18.21
CA ALA A 159 -6.01 -4.58 -17.46
C ALA A 159 -5.96 -6.13 -17.31
N GLY A 160 -4.90 -6.79 -17.77
CA GLY A 160 -4.93 -8.25 -17.96
C GLY A 160 -4.92 -9.10 -16.69
N SER A 161 -4.46 -8.56 -15.55
CA SER A 161 -4.35 -9.30 -14.28
C SER A 161 -5.56 -9.08 -13.37
N LEU A 162 -5.88 -10.08 -12.54
CA LEU A 162 -6.77 -9.94 -11.38
C LEU A 162 -6.03 -9.16 -10.27
N TRP A 163 -6.72 -8.33 -9.50
CA TRP A 163 -6.06 -7.45 -8.52
C TRP A 163 -5.50 -8.24 -7.33
N GLU A 164 -6.31 -9.15 -6.81
CA GLU A 164 -6.03 -10.07 -5.70
C GLU A 164 -4.74 -10.86 -5.93
N ASP A 165 -4.52 -11.25 -7.18
CA ASP A 165 -3.41 -12.13 -7.58
C ASP A 165 -2.14 -11.37 -7.99
N ASN A 166 -2.13 -10.03 -8.03
CA ASN A 166 -1.02 -9.28 -8.67
C ASN A 166 -0.60 -7.97 -8.01
N CYS A 167 -1.49 -7.22 -7.34
CA CYS A 167 -1.16 -5.87 -6.86
C CYS A 167 -1.67 -5.57 -5.45
N ILE A 168 -2.56 -6.39 -4.89
CA ILE A 168 -3.25 -6.10 -3.62
C ILE A 168 -2.29 -6.06 -2.43
N GLY A 169 -1.23 -6.88 -2.43
CA GLY A 169 -0.26 -6.98 -1.32
C GLY A 169 0.52 -5.69 -1.06
N CYS A 170 0.73 -4.84 -2.08
CA CYS A 170 1.34 -3.51 -1.91
C CYS A 170 0.32 -2.36 -1.75
N HIS A 171 -0.98 -2.65 -1.90
CA HIS A 171 -2.04 -1.63 -1.98
C HIS A 171 -3.06 -1.75 -0.83
N SER A 172 -2.94 -2.75 0.04
CA SER A 172 -3.82 -3.01 1.19
C SER A 172 -2.97 -3.41 2.40
N THR A 173 -3.61 -3.47 3.57
CA THR A 173 -2.96 -3.84 4.83
C THR A 173 -3.44 -5.20 5.30
N GLY A 174 -2.52 -6.09 5.67
CA GLY A 174 -2.85 -7.44 6.14
C GLY A 174 -3.55 -8.30 5.08
N PHE A 175 -3.10 -8.24 3.82
CA PHE A 175 -3.56 -9.16 2.78
C PHE A 175 -3.10 -10.59 3.08
N ASP A 176 -4.05 -11.52 3.09
CA ASP A 176 -3.79 -12.95 3.28
C ASP A 176 -4.03 -13.71 1.97
N LEU A 177 -2.96 -14.33 1.46
CA LEU A 177 -2.98 -15.11 0.22
C LEU A 177 -3.71 -16.45 0.37
N GLU A 178 -3.59 -17.14 1.52
CA GLU A 178 -4.26 -18.41 1.75
C GLU A 178 -5.77 -18.18 1.89
N LEU A 179 -6.16 -17.16 2.66
CA LEU A 179 -7.55 -16.69 2.73
C LEU A 179 -8.08 -16.35 1.34
N SER A 180 -7.38 -15.50 0.58
CA SER A 180 -7.79 -15.10 -0.78
C SER A 180 -8.01 -16.26 -1.74
N GLN A 181 -7.19 -17.32 -1.64
CA GLN A 181 -7.33 -18.54 -2.44
C GLN A 181 -8.47 -19.46 -1.98
N SER A 182 -8.90 -19.35 -0.72
CA SER A 182 -10.04 -20.10 -0.17
C SER A 182 -11.40 -19.47 -0.52
N LEU A 183 -11.44 -18.18 -0.84
CA LEU A 183 -12.67 -17.42 -1.10
C LEU A 183 -13.29 -17.75 -2.47
N VAL A 184 -14.62 -17.95 -2.47
CA VAL A 184 -15.39 -18.20 -3.69
C VAL A 184 -15.72 -16.87 -4.36
N ARG A 185 -14.82 -16.39 -5.23
CA ARG A 185 -14.93 -15.07 -5.90
C ARG A 185 -16.24 -14.84 -6.68
N SER A 186 -16.89 -15.92 -7.13
CA SER A 186 -18.19 -15.92 -7.82
C SER A 186 -19.41 -15.95 -6.89
N ASP A 187 -19.24 -16.03 -5.56
CA ASP A 187 -20.36 -15.84 -4.62
C ASP A 187 -20.82 -14.38 -4.69
N PRO A 188 -22.13 -14.07 -4.85
CA PRO A 188 -22.62 -12.70 -4.96
C PRO A 188 -22.29 -11.80 -3.75
N ASN A 189 -21.93 -12.38 -2.59
CA ASN A 189 -21.55 -11.63 -1.40
C ASN A 189 -20.04 -11.39 -1.27
N TYR A 190 -19.18 -11.99 -2.10
CA TYR A 190 -17.73 -11.76 -2.10
C TYR A 190 -17.40 -10.27 -2.29
N ARG A 191 -16.46 -9.76 -1.48
CA ARG A 191 -15.92 -8.40 -1.54
C ARG A 191 -14.41 -8.44 -1.67
N LEU A 192 -13.79 -7.39 -2.23
CA LEU A 192 -12.33 -7.30 -2.25
C LEU A 192 -11.77 -7.22 -0.82
N GLU A 193 -12.46 -6.52 0.07
CA GLU A 193 -12.09 -6.37 1.48
C GLU A 193 -12.10 -7.68 2.27
N ASP A 194 -12.73 -8.76 1.78
CA ASP A 194 -12.67 -10.08 2.43
C ASP A 194 -11.24 -10.69 2.38
N ASN A 195 -10.32 -10.10 1.61
CA ASN A 195 -8.95 -10.59 1.40
C ASN A 195 -7.90 -9.86 2.26
N PHE A 196 -8.26 -8.78 2.99
CA PHE A 196 -7.32 -7.93 3.73
C PHE A 196 -7.94 -7.33 5.01
N ALA A 197 -7.11 -6.78 5.89
CA ALA A 197 -7.56 -6.16 7.14
C ALA A 197 -8.02 -4.69 6.99
N GLU A 198 -7.33 -3.89 6.16
CA GLU A 198 -7.67 -2.49 5.92
C GLU A 198 -7.36 -2.09 4.46
N PRO A 199 -8.25 -1.34 3.77
CA PRO A 199 -7.97 -0.83 2.43
C PRO A 199 -6.88 0.25 2.48
N GLY A 200 -5.98 0.24 1.49
CA GLY A 200 -4.82 1.13 1.50
C GLY A 200 -3.68 0.63 2.39
N VAL A 201 -2.59 1.39 2.39
CA VAL A 201 -1.42 1.14 3.25
C VAL A 201 -1.65 1.91 4.56
N GLY A 202 -2.22 1.21 5.55
CA GLY A 202 -2.56 1.67 6.89
C GLY A 202 -1.40 1.59 7.88
N CYS A 203 -1.64 1.97 9.13
CA CYS A 203 -0.63 1.94 10.20
C CYS A 203 0.03 0.55 10.31
N GLU A 204 -0.78 -0.51 10.29
CA GLU A 204 -0.33 -1.89 10.51
C GLU A 204 0.41 -2.50 9.31
N ALA A 205 0.43 -1.83 8.15
CA ALA A 205 1.30 -2.23 7.03
C ALA A 205 2.78 -1.93 7.31
N CYS A 206 3.07 -0.97 8.20
CA CYS A 206 4.42 -0.64 8.66
C CYS A 206 4.70 -1.14 10.09
N HIS A 207 3.67 -1.19 10.93
CA HIS A 207 3.77 -1.49 12.36
C HIS A 207 3.37 -2.93 12.73
N GLY A 208 2.89 -3.73 11.77
CA GLY A 208 2.37 -5.08 12.03
C GLY A 208 1.04 -5.09 12.79
N PRO A 209 0.49 -6.28 13.12
CA PRO A 209 -0.81 -6.41 13.76
C PRO A 209 -0.78 -5.94 15.22
N GLY A 210 -1.53 -4.89 15.55
CA GLY A 210 -1.43 -4.14 16.80
C GLY A 210 -2.25 -4.66 17.98
N SER A 211 -2.91 -5.81 17.85
CA SER A 211 -3.75 -6.41 18.92
C SER A 211 -3.04 -6.59 20.27
N ALA A 212 -1.79 -7.07 20.27
CA ALA A 212 -1.00 -7.22 21.50
C ALA A 212 -0.67 -5.86 22.14
N HIS A 213 -0.26 -4.87 21.34
CA HIS A 213 0.01 -3.52 21.83
C HIS A 213 -1.26 -2.82 22.35
N ILE A 214 -2.43 -3.03 21.76
CA ILE A 214 -3.69 -2.53 22.34
C ILE A 214 -4.03 -3.21 23.68
N ALA A 215 -3.65 -4.48 23.86
CA ALA A 215 -3.86 -5.20 25.13
C ALA A 215 -2.94 -4.69 26.26
N ASP A 216 -1.71 -4.26 25.94
CA ASP A 216 -0.81 -3.55 26.86
C ASP A 216 -0.10 -2.37 26.18
N VAL A 217 -0.82 -1.24 26.10
CA VAL A 217 -0.33 0.03 25.52
C VAL A 217 0.88 0.64 26.25
N THR A 218 1.29 0.07 27.39
CA THR A 218 2.48 0.52 28.11
C THR A 218 3.77 -0.17 27.66
N ASN A 219 3.65 -1.21 26.84
CA ASN A 219 4.77 -1.96 26.28
C ASN A 219 4.92 -1.67 24.77
N PRO A 220 5.92 -0.87 24.35
CA PRO A 220 6.17 -0.58 22.95
C PRO A 220 6.72 -1.79 22.17
N GLU A 221 7.30 -2.79 22.85
CA GLU A 221 7.84 -4.01 22.21
C GLU A 221 6.75 -4.94 21.65
N LEU A 222 5.47 -4.62 21.84
CA LEU A 222 4.31 -5.40 21.34
C LEU A 222 3.78 -4.88 19.98
N ILE A 223 4.47 -3.93 19.37
CA ILE A 223 4.21 -3.41 18.03
C ILE A 223 5.56 -3.23 17.32
N VAL A 224 5.62 -3.44 16.01
CA VAL A 224 6.84 -3.14 15.25
C VAL A 224 7.04 -1.62 15.23
N ASN A 225 8.28 -1.17 15.42
CA ASN A 225 8.70 0.20 15.13
C ASN A 225 9.85 0.16 14.09
N PRO A 226 9.62 0.63 12.84
CA PRO A 226 10.64 0.61 11.80
C PRO A 226 11.95 1.33 12.17
N ALA A 227 11.93 2.27 13.12
CA ALA A 227 13.13 2.99 13.56
C ALA A 227 14.09 2.13 14.42
N ASP A 228 13.67 0.96 14.91
CA ASP A 228 14.52 0.06 15.70
C ASP A 228 15.33 -0.93 14.83
N PHE A 229 15.08 -0.95 13.52
CA PHE A 229 15.81 -1.74 12.53
C PHE A 229 17.04 -1.01 11.99
N THR A 230 17.99 -1.75 11.40
CA THR A 230 19.13 -1.17 10.68
C THR A 230 18.70 -0.37 9.45
N ILE A 231 19.59 0.48 8.94
CA ILE A 231 19.35 1.28 7.74
C ILE A 231 18.97 0.39 6.55
N GLU A 232 19.66 -0.74 6.36
CA GLU A 232 19.44 -1.65 5.23
C GLU A 232 18.06 -2.33 5.34
N GLU A 233 17.70 -2.87 6.50
CA GLU A 233 16.36 -3.43 6.76
C GLU A 233 15.24 -2.39 6.54
N GLN A 234 15.44 -1.14 6.96
CA GLN A 234 14.50 -0.03 6.69
C GLN A 234 14.36 0.26 5.18
N LEU A 235 15.47 0.21 4.43
CA LEU A 235 15.45 0.40 2.98
C LEU A 235 14.74 -0.75 2.27
N HIS A 236 14.97 -2.00 2.68
CA HIS A 236 14.32 -3.18 2.10
C HIS A 236 12.81 -3.15 2.42
N PHE A 237 12.42 -2.72 3.62
CA PHE A 237 11.03 -2.50 3.99
C PHE A 237 10.31 -1.50 3.06
N CYS A 238 10.87 -0.31 2.85
CA CYS A 238 10.29 0.64 1.89
C CYS A 238 10.34 0.11 0.44
N GLY A 239 11.41 -0.62 0.10
CA GLY A 239 11.62 -1.28 -1.18
C GLY A 239 10.51 -2.26 -1.55
N SER A 240 9.88 -2.93 -0.58
CA SER A 240 8.81 -3.92 -0.78
C SER A 240 7.71 -3.42 -1.74
N CYS A 241 7.39 -2.13 -1.66
CA CYS A 241 6.42 -1.45 -2.52
C CYS A 241 7.07 -0.43 -3.48
N HIS A 242 8.17 0.22 -3.08
CA HIS A 242 8.85 1.27 -3.86
C HIS A 242 9.95 0.76 -4.81
N ALA A 243 10.00 -0.54 -5.06
CA ALA A 243 10.79 -1.15 -6.12
C ALA A 243 9.94 -1.59 -7.33
N ARG A 244 10.55 -1.54 -8.52
CA ARG A 244 10.20 -2.40 -9.65
C ARG A 244 10.99 -3.68 -9.52
N ALA A 245 10.28 -4.80 -9.51
CA ALA A 245 10.85 -6.13 -9.42
C ALA A 245 10.12 -7.09 -10.37
N SER A 246 10.70 -8.27 -10.61
CA SER A 246 10.20 -9.27 -11.56
C SER A 246 8.99 -10.09 -11.06
N GLY A 247 8.56 -9.88 -9.81
CA GLY A 247 7.48 -10.61 -9.16
C GLY A 247 7.96 -11.49 -8.00
N SER A 248 7.04 -12.12 -7.28
CA SER A 248 7.40 -13.02 -6.16
C SER A 248 8.25 -14.19 -6.66
N LEU A 249 9.30 -14.53 -5.92
CA LEU A 249 10.13 -15.72 -6.17
C LEU A 249 9.40 -17.02 -5.86
N GLU A 250 8.54 -17.03 -4.83
CA GLU A 250 7.85 -18.22 -4.36
C GLU A 250 6.47 -18.43 -5.02
N VAL A 251 5.78 -17.34 -5.38
CA VAL A 251 4.40 -17.38 -5.88
C VAL A 251 4.32 -16.84 -7.32
N PRO A 252 4.40 -17.71 -8.34
CA PRO A 252 4.38 -17.30 -9.73
C PRO A 252 3.16 -16.46 -10.11
N GLY A 253 3.40 -15.35 -10.80
CA GLY A 253 2.35 -14.48 -11.32
C GLY A 253 2.00 -13.27 -10.44
N ARG A 254 2.52 -13.15 -9.21
CA ARG A 254 2.39 -11.94 -8.36
C ARG A 254 3.43 -10.88 -8.73
N ASN A 255 3.15 -9.59 -8.50
CA ASN A 255 4.14 -8.50 -8.64
C ASN A 255 4.67 -7.95 -7.31
N ASP A 256 4.01 -8.31 -6.21
CA ASP A 256 4.36 -7.99 -4.82
C ASP A 256 5.25 -9.08 -4.20
N PRO A 257 6.18 -8.72 -3.28
CA PRO A 257 6.99 -9.66 -2.53
C PRO A 257 6.16 -10.24 -1.37
N ILE A 258 5.16 -11.07 -1.69
CA ILE A 258 4.31 -11.70 -0.67
C ILE A 258 5.17 -12.52 0.31
N GLY A 259 4.84 -12.45 1.60
CA GLY A 259 5.59 -13.11 2.67
C GLY A 259 6.74 -12.30 3.27
N PHE A 260 7.14 -11.18 2.66
CA PHE A 260 8.16 -10.28 3.20
C PHE A 260 7.73 -9.66 4.53
N GLU A 261 8.57 -9.78 5.56
CA GLU A 261 8.42 -9.08 6.84
C GLU A 261 9.55 -8.04 7.04
N ILE A 262 9.29 -7.01 7.85
CA ILE A 262 10.32 -6.00 8.17
C ILE A 262 11.45 -6.60 9.00
N GLY A 263 12.68 -6.41 8.53
CA GLY A 263 13.87 -7.13 9.00
C GLY A 263 14.40 -8.12 7.97
N ASP A 264 13.58 -8.52 7.00
CA ASP A 264 14.01 -9.40 5.91
C ASP A 264 14.80 -8.68 4.82
N ASP A 265 15.53 -9.48 4.03
CA ASP A 265 16.05 -9.04 2.75
C ASP A 265 15.01 -9.21 1.62
N ILE A 266 14.52 -8.11 1.05
CA ILE A 266 13.64 -8.10 -0.13
C ILE A 266 14.14 -8.96 -1.32
N PHE A 267 15.45 -9.14 -1.49
CA PHE A 267 16.03 -9.93 -2.57
C PHE A 267 15.74 -11.43 -2.44
N ASP A 268 15.47 -11.92 -1.22
CA ASP A 268 15.02 -13.30 -0.96
C ASP A 268 13.55 -13.53 -1.39
N TYR A 269 12.78 -12.46 -1.62
CA TYR A 269 11.36 -12.53 -2.03
C TYR A 269 11.11 -12.07 -3.48
N THR A 270 11.96 -11.22 -4.06
CA THR A 270 11.78 -10.73 -5.44
C THR A 270 13.08 -10.22 -6.08
N LYS A 271 13.24 -10.39 -7.41
CA LYS A 271 14.39 -9.82 -8.13
C LYS A 271 14.09 -8.38 -8.55
N VAL A 272 14.62 -7.43 -7.80
CA VAL A 272 14.54 -6.00 -8.09
C VAL A 272 15.26 -5.70 -9.42
N LEU A 273 14.63 -4.92 -10.29
CA LEU A 273 15.16 -4.57 -11.60
C LEU A 273 16.40 -3.67 -11.47
N SER A 274 17.55 -4.10 -12.00
CA SER A 274 18.77 -3.27 -12.09
C SER A 274 18.91 -2.67 -13.50
N PRO A 275 19.32 -1.39 -13.65
CA PRO A 275 19.63 -0.83 -14.96
C PRO A 275 20.88 -1.45 -15.60
N GLY A 276 21.83 -1.94 -14.81
CA GLY A 276 23.07 -2.52 -15.33
C GLY A 276 22.90 -3.87 -16.02
N THR A 277 21.89 -4.65 -15.62
CA THR A 277 21.45 -5.81 -16.39
C THR A 277 20.38 -5.45 -17.41
N ASN A 278 19.51 -4.47 -17.09
CA ASN A 278 18.23 -4.20 -17.77
C ASN A 278 17.37 -5.47 -17.96
N GLN A 279 17.65 -6.53 -17.18
CA GLN A 279 16.97 -7.81 -17.29
C GLN A 279 15.75 -7.79 -16.37
N ASN A 280 14.57 -7.78 -16.98
CA ASN A 280 13.40 -8.38 -16.35
C ASN A 280 13.67 -9.89 -16.22
N VAL A 281 14.34 -10.32 -15.14
CA VAL A 281 14.57 -11.76 -14.84
C VAL A 281 13.25 -12.37 -14.38
N TRP A 282 12.35 -12.58 -15.34
CA TRP A 282 11.00 -13.10 -15.12
C TRP A 282 11.04 -14.63 -14.99
N LEU A 283 10.35 -15.17 -13.98
CA LEU A 283 10.33 -16.61 -13.68
C LEU A 283 9.37 -17.40 -14.61
N GLY A 284 9.75 -17.56 -15.87
CA GLY A 284 9.19 -18.61 -16.74
C GLY A 284 7.78 -18.35 -17.30
N GLU A 285 6.99 -19.43 -17.42
CA GLU A 285 6.01 -19.66 -18.51
C GLU A 285 4.75 -18.75 -18.57
N SER A 286 4.59 -17.73 -17.71
CA SER A 286 3.37 -16.88 -17.66
C SER A 286 3.27 -15.75 -18.70
N GLY A 287 4.23 -15.65 -19.63
CA GLY A 287 3.98 -15.01 -20.92
C GLY A 287 3.86 -13.48 -20.98
N ARG A 288 4.59 -12.72 -20.16
CA ARG A 288 4.86 -11.29 -20.42
C ARG A 288 6.35 -10.95 -20.30
N TYR A 289 7.04 -11.16 -21.41
CA TYR A 289 8.37 -10.59 -21.64
C TYR A 289 8.20 -9.08 -21.91
N TYR A 290 9.06 -8.25 -21.30
CA TYR A 290 9.24 -6.86 -21.72
C TYR A 290 10.60 -6.79 -22.42
N ASP A 291 10.59 -6.89 -23.74
CA ASP A 291 11.80 -6.76 -24.55
C ASP A 291 12.19 -5.28 -24.67
N SER A 292 13.47 -4.99 -24.44
CA SER A 292 14.07 -3.70 -24.79
C SER A 292 13.94 -3.35 -26.28
N GLU A 293 13.89 -4.33 -27.18
CA GLU A 293 13.75 -4.14 -28.64
C GLU A 293 12.28 -4.11 -29.11
N GLU A 294 11.35 -4.78 -28.43
CA GLU A 294 9.95 -4.95 -28.87
C GLU A 294 8.98 -3.91 -28.26
N ASP A 295 9.13 -3.56 -26.98
CA ASP A 295 8.22 -2.62 -26.29
C ASP A 295 8.69 -1.16 -26.27
N GLY A 296 9.98 -0.90 -26.55
CA GLY A 296 10.59 0.44 -26.54
C GLY A 296 10.51 1.19 -25.20
N ASN A 297 10.11 0.51 -24.12
CA ASN A 297 9.68 1.11 -22.87
C ASN A 297 10.75 0.96 -21.77
N TRP A 298 11.88 1.65 -21.99
CA TRP A 298 13.00 1.66 -21.05
C TRP A 298 12.52 2.10 -19.66
N ARG A 299 12.72 1.25 -18.64
CA ARG A 299 12.37 1.59 -17.25
C ARG A 299 13.37 2.56 -16.62
N PHE A 300 14.55 2.66 -17.20
CA PHE A 300 15.58 3.64 -16.88
C PHE A 300 15.91 4.47 -18.11
N PHE A 301 16.53 5.63 -17.92
CA PHE A 301 17.21 6.38 -18.96
C PHE A 301 18.53 5.68 -19.33
N GLU A 302 19.18 6.13 -20.41
CA GLU A 302 20.52 5.64 -20.80
C GLU A 302 21.56 5.85 -19.69
N ASP A 303 21.31 6.84 -18.82
CA ASP A 303 22.10 7.18 -17.64
C ASP A 303 21.69 6.44 -16.35
N GLY A 304 20.95 5.33 -16.46
CA GLY A 304 20.60 4.48 -15.31
C GLY A 304 19.57 5.05 -14.33
N GLY A 305 19.14 6.31 -14.47
CA GLY A 305 18.06 6.87 -13.63
C GLY A 305 16.67 6.35 -14.03
N SER A 306 15.80 6.06 -13.06
CA SER A 306 14.43 5.59 -13.31
C SER A 306 13.56 6.53 -14.16
N ARG A 307 12.61 5.95 -14.90
CA ARG A 307 11.63 6.65 -15.76
C ARG A 307 10.18 6.51 -15.31
N SER A 308 9.89 5.62 -14.36
CA SER A 308 8.54 5.25 -13.94
C SER A 308 8.39 5.30 -12.42
N HIS A 309 7.16 5.48 -11.93
CA HIS A 309 6.85 5.31 -10.51
C HIS A 309 7.22 3.94 -9.92
N ARG A 310 7.36 3.94 -8.59
CA ARG A 310 7.84 2.86 -7.72
C ARG A 310 9.24 2.36 -8.08
N MET A 311 10.18 3.29 -8.20
CA MET A 311 11.58 3.01 -8.56
C MET A 311 12.58 3.72 -7.64
N GLN A 312 12.12 4.26 -6.51
CA GLN A 312 12.96 4.93 -5.52
C GLN A 312 14.05 3.99 -4.98
N PHE A 313 13.69 2.73 -4.69
CA PHE A 313 14.65 1.72 -4.24
C PHE A 313 15.63 1.33 -5.36
N ASN A 314 15.15 1.13 -6.60
CA ASN A 314 16.00 0.85 -7.76
C ASN A 314 17.04 1.96 -8.02
N ASP A 315 16.64 3.21 -7.85
CA ASP A 315 17.53 4.37 -7.98
C ASP A 315 18.51 4.47 -6.80
N LEU A 316 18.09 4.13 -5.58
CA LEU A 316 18.92 4.26 -4.37
C LEU A 316 20.02 3.21 -4.27
N ILE A 317 19.76 1.94 -4.62
CA ILE A 317 20.71 0.81 -4.48
C ILE A 317 22.01 0.97 -5.30
N GLN A 318 22.00 1.85 -6.30
CA GLN A 318 23.14 2.20 -7.14
C GLN A 318 23.76 3.57 -6.79
N GLY A 319 23.15 4.30 -5.86
CA GLY A 319 23.54 5.66 -5.47
C GLY A 319 24.50 5.68 -4.28
N PRO A 320 25.21 6.80 -4.05
CA PRO A 320 26.16 6.96 -2.94
C PRO A 320 25.49 6.97 -1.55
N HIS A 321 24.16 6.99 -1.48
CA HIS A 321 23.38 6.93 -0.24
C HIS A 321 22.96 5.51 0.18
N TRP A 322 23.19 4.50 -0.67
CA TRP A 322 22.93 3.09 -0.32
C TRP A 322 23.67 2.69 0.96
N GLY A 323 22.94 2.14 1.94
CA GLY A 323 23.49 1.72 3.24
C GLY A 323 24.06 2.85 4.12
N VAL A 324 23.89 4.13 3.73
CA VAL A 324 24.38 5.31 4.47
C VAL A 324 23.24 6.07 5.15
N VAL A 325 22.07 6.14 4.51
CA VAL A 325 20.84 6.76 5.02
C VAL A 325 19.63 5.90 4.67
N SER A 326 18.59 5.93 5.50
CA SER A 326 17.30 5.30 5.23
C SER A 326 16.38 6.24 4.44
N CYS A 327 15.20 5.75 4.02
CA CYS A 327 14.16 6.63 3.48
C CYS A 327 13.65 7.63 4.53
N THR A 328 13.59 7.21 5.80
CA THR A 328 13.05 7.96 6.94
C THR A 328 13.99 9.04 7.51
N ASP A 329 15.27 9.05 7.10
CA ASP A 329 16.17 10.18 7.38
C ASP A 329 15.76 11.46 6.61
N CYS A 330 15.14 11.30 5.45
CA CYS A 330 14.65 12.39 4.58
C CYS A 330 13.13 12.56 4.58
N HIS A 331 12.39 11.46 4.70
CA HIS A 331 10.92 11.43 4.65
C HIS A 331 10.29 11.18 6.02
N ASP A 332 9.15 11.80 6.27
CA ASP A 332 8.35 11.61 7.48
C ASP A 332 6.88 11.39 7.07
N VAL A 333 6.37 10.20 7.35
CA VAL A 333 4.99 9.80 7.04
C VAL A 333 4.00 10.13 8.16
N HIS A 334 4.48 10.72 9.27
CA HIS A 334 3.68 11.08 10.45
C HIS A 334 3.64 12.60 10.71
N ALA A 335 4.37 13.41 9.93
CA ALA A 335 4.48 14.86 10.12
C ALA A 335 3.24 15.64 9.63
N ALA A 336 2.16 15.60 10.42
CA ALA A 336 0.89 16.31 10.16
C ALA A 336 1.09 17.80 9.84
N GLY A 337 0.50 18.26 8.73
CA GLY A 337 0.58 19.65 8.28
C GLY A 337 1.97 20.12 7.84
N GLN A 338 2.97 19.24 7.80
CA GLN A 338 4.31 19.49 7.25
C GLN A 338 4.51 18.82 5.88
N VAL A 339 3.46 18.73 5.07
CA VAL A 339 3.54 18.23 3.69
C VAL A 339 4.38 19.17 2.83
N HIS A 340 5.68 18.96 2.86
CA HIS A 340 6.61 19.60 1.95
C HIS A 340 6.46 18.98 0.55
N THR A 341 6.40 19.83 -0.47
CA THR A 341 6.26 19.44 -1.88
C THR A 341 7.55 19.77 -2.63
N SER A 342 8.09 18.81 -3.37
CA SER A 342 9.30 18.99 -4.19
C SER A 342 8.98 19.16 -5.69
N THR A 343 7.77 18.77 -6.12
CA THR A 343 7.26 18.88 -7.51
C THR A 343 5.85 19.48 -7.59
N GLY A 344 5.34 20.02 -6.47
CA GLY A 344 3.92 20.34 -6.29
C GLY A 344 3.07 19.15 -5.83
N ALA A 345 3.60 17.93 -5.88
CA ALA A 345 3.02 16.75 -5.23
C ALA A 345 3.43 16.65 -3.74
N PRO A 346 2.59 16.05 -2.87
CA PRO A 346 2.99 15.62 -1.53
C PRO A 346 4.22 14.71 -1.62
N SER A 347 5.37 15.19 -1.14
CA SER A 347 6.62 14.42 -1.17
C SER A 347 7.03 13.87 0.20
N THR A 348 6.18 14.04 1.23
CA THR A 348 6.40 13.58 2.61
C THR A 348 7.80 13.87 3.15
N LEU A 349 8.45 14.94 2.69
CA LEU A 349 9.78 15.32 3.16
C LEU A 349 9.66 15.92 4.55
N ARG A 350 10.65 15.62 5.40
CA ARG A 350 10.67 16.07 6.80
C ARG A 350 10.92 17.58 6.96
N TRP A 351 11.53 18.18 5.94
CA TRP A 351 11.82 19.61 5.85
C TRP A 351 11.55 20.11 4.43
N ALA A 352 11.79 21.40 4.18
CA ALA A 352 11.82 21.90 2.81
C ALA A 352 12.89 21.15 1.99
N PHE A 353 12.74 21.11 0.67
CA PHE A 353 13.54 20.25 -0.20
C PHE A 353 15.06 20.54 -0.07
N GLU A 354 15.47 21.81 -0.12
CA GLU A 354 16.87 22.23 0.09
C GLU A 354 17.34 21.95 1.53
N ASP A 355 16.49 22.25 2.53
CA ASP A 355 16.79 22.05 3.95
C ASP A 355 17.02 20.57 4.32
N THR A 356 16.35 19.65 3.60
CA THR A 356 16.50 18.20 3.80
C THR A 356 17.91 17.74 3.49
N CYS A 357 18.48 18.20 2.37
CA CYS A 357 19.87 17.92 2.03
C CYS A 357 20.86 18.67 2.93
N ASN A 358 20.53 19.89 3.36
CA ASN A 358 21.35 20.70 4.28
C ASN A 358 21.48 20.08 5.70
N ALA A 359 20.71 19.04 6.03
CA ALA A 359 20.90 18.27 7.27
C ALA A 359 22.25 17.54 7.32
N CYS A 360 22.86 17.23 6.16
CA CYS A 360 24.15 16.52 6.06
C CYS A 360 25.17 17.19 5.13
N HIS A 361 24.71 17.93 4.11
CA HIS A 361 25.58 18.62 3.16
C HIS A 361 25.70 20.11 3.50
N GLU A 362 26.86 20.71 3.22
CA GLU A 362 27.05 22.16 3.43
C GLU A 362 26.34 22.95 2.31
N ASP A 363 25.52 23.93 2.72
CA ASP A 363 24.75 24.78 1.81
C ASP A 363 25.63 25.43 0.73
N GLY A 364 25.14 25.39 -0.52
CA GLY A 364 25.84 25.88 -1.70
C GLY A 364 27.02 25.02 -2.19
N GLN A 365 27.28 23.83 -1.64
CA GLN A 365 28.26 22.87 -2.20
C GLN A 365 27.67 21.96 -3.30
N TYR A 366 26.35 21.95 -3.48
CA TYR A 366 25.61 21.06 -4.38
C TYR A 366 24.37 21.78 -4.94
N ASP A 367 23.80 21.25 -6.02
CA ASP A 367 22.53 21.71 -6.60
C ASP A 367 21.49 20.57 -6.48
N PRO A 368 20.47 20.68 -5.61
CA PRO A 368 19.45 19.64 -5.46
C PRO A 368 18.74 19.27 -6.77
N GLU A 369 18.59 20.21 -7.72
CA GLU A 369 17.97 19.96 -9.02
C GLU A 369 18.90 19.20 -9.97
N GLU A 370 20.22 19.29 -9.77
CA GLU A 370 21.20 18.48 -10.50
C GLU A 370 21.20 17.03 -9.98
N TYR A 371 21.18 16.82 -8.66
CA TYR A 371 21.34 15.49 -8.05
C TYR A 371 20.03 14.70 -7.88
N MET A 372 18.87 15.37 -7.82
CA MET A 372 17.54 14.76 -7.77
C MET A 372 16.59 15.39 -8.80
N PRO A 373 16.88 15.29 -10.11
CA PRO A 373 16.09 15.96 -11.14
C PRO A 373 14.68 15.35 -11.29
N VAL A 374 13.70 16.18 -11.65
CA VAL A 374 12.33 15.73 -11.97
C VAL A 374 12.30 15.14 -13.38
N ARG A 375 12.25 13.79 -13.50
CA ARG A 375 12.26 13.10 -14.80
C ARG A 375 11.43 11.83 -14.87
N ALA A 376 11.22 11.16 -13.74
CA ALA A 376 10.37 9.97 -13.65
C ALA A 376 8.89 10.37 -13.60
N SER A 377 8.02 9.52 -14.16
CA SER A 377 6.58 9.78 -14.26
C SER A 377 5.74 8.77 -13.48
N SER A 378 4.84 9.27 -12.64
CA SER A 378 3.67 8.55 -12.13
C SER A 378 2.57 8.48 -13.16
N SER A 379 2.37 9.59 -13.86
CA SER A 379 1.35 9.81 -14.88
C SER A 379 1.97 9.79 -16.29
N ASN A 380 1.44 10.59 -17.21
CA ASN A 380 1.99 10.87 -18.53
C ASN A 380 3.02 12.01 -18.55
N THR A 381 3.20 12.74 -17.44
CA THR A 381 4.18 13.84 -17.30
C THR A 381 5.21 13.53 -16.20
N PRO A 382 6.48 14.00 -16.32
CA PRO A 382 7.44 13.92 -15.23
C PRO A 382 6.92 14.62 -13.97
N ASP A 383 6.79 13.85 -12.89
CA ASP A 383 6.18 14.29 -11.63
C ASP A 383 6.93 13.75 -10.39
N GLN A 384 7.90 12.84 -10.57
CA GLN A 384 8.80 12.31 -9.55
C GLN A 384 10.26 12.71 -9.78
N ARG A 385 11.00 12.87 -8.68
CA ARG A 385 12.47 13.04 -8.68
C ARG A 385 13.17 11.69 -8.70
N ASN A 386 14.29 11.60 -9.41
CA ASN A 386 15.19 10.46 -9.33
C ASN A 386 15.90 10.41 -7.96
N HIS A 387 16.16 9.20 -7.47
CA HIS A 387 16.78 8.95 -6.16
C HIS A 387 18.19 8.34 -6.29
N THR A 388 18.87 8.62 -7.41
CA THR A 388 20.23 8.13 -7.68
C THR A 388 21.30 8.96 -6.99
N PHE A 389 20.97 10.20 -6.60
CA PHE A 389 21.87 11.15 -5.92
C PHE A 389 23.21 11.35 -6.63
N LEU A 390 23.17 11.35 -7.96
CA LEU A 390 24.33 11.56 -8.83
C LEU A 390 24.03 12.70 -9.81
N PRO A 391 25.05 13.44 -10.27
CA PRO A 391 24.85 14.63 -11.09
C PRO A 391 24.05 14.35 -12.36
N GLY A 392 22.99 15.12 -12.58
CA GLY A 392 22.05 14.89 -13.65
C GLY A 392 21.26 13.59 -13.52
N GLY A 393 21.06 13.04 -12.32
CA GLY A 393 20.36 11.76 -12.10
C GLY A 393 21.11 10.53 -12.61
N VAL A 394 22.34 10.68 -13.09
CA VAL A 394 23.15 9.65 -13.77
C VAL A 394 23.62 8.58 -12.80
N GLY A 395 22.93 7.44 -12.74
CA GLY A 395 23.50 6.23 -12.17
C GLY A 395 24.60 5.67 -13.08
N ASP A 396 25.80 5.44 -12.56
CA ASP A 396 26.68 4.47 -13.20
C ASP A 396 26.00 3.09 -13.01
N PRO A 397 25.65 2.35 -14.07
CA PRO A 397 25.03 1.04 -13.93
C PRO A 397 26.01 0.06 -13.25
N ASP A 398 26.00 0.03 -11.91
CA ASP A 398 26.93 -0.81 -11.15
C ASP A 398 26.70 -2.29 -11.52
N PRO A 399 27.68 -2.96 -12.17
CA PRO A 399 27.56 -4.37 -12.49
C PRO A 399 27.63 -5.25 -11.23
N ASN A 400 27.87 -4.65 -10.06
CA ASN A 400 27.94 -5.26 -8.73
C ASN A 400 26.87 -4.72 -7.77
N VAL A 401 25.72 -4.20 -8.28
CA VAL A 401 24.47 -4.21 -7.47
C VAL A 401 24.39 -5.58 -6.79
N PRO A 402 24.20 -5.67 -5.46
CA PRO A 402 24.47 -6.88 -4.68
C PRO A 402 23.96 -8.14 -5.37
N GLU A 403 24.80 -9.19 -5.45
CA GLU A 403 24.48 -10.42 -6.19
C GLU A 403 23.13 -10.97 -5.70
N GLN A 404 22.09 -10.74 -6.50
CA GLN A 404 20.73 -11.22 -6.23
C GLN A 404 20.73 -12.74 -6.37
N ASN A 405 20.70 -13.43 -5.22
CA ASN A 405 20.86 -14.89 -5.12
C ASN A 405 19.86 -15.69 -6.00
#